data_AF-A0A8X6RP84-F1
#
_entry.id   AF-A0A8X6RP84-F1
#
_cell.length_a   1.000
_cell.length_b   1.000
_cell.length_c   1.000
_cell.angle_alpha   90.00
_cell.angle_beta   90.00
_cell.angle_gamma   90.00
#
_symmetry.space_group_name_H-M   'P 1'
#
loop_
_entity.id
_entity.type
_entity.pdbx_description
1 polymer ?
#
loop_
_entity_poly.entity_id
_entity_poly.type
_entity_poly.pdbx_seq_one_letter_code
_entity_poly.pdbx_strand_id
1 'polypeptide(L)'
;MDKALGEAKLVAKKELNCEKRKAYKFDIAAVGCDGLSSENVTVHLTVEDMNEFAPEFVQETYSADVDEDRLYDKIVQVEADDNDCSAKFSDICKYEILTNDQPFAIDQEG
;
A
#
# COMPACT_ATOMS: atom_id res chain seq x y z
N MET A 1 2.36 28.62 16.46
CA MET A 1 3.73 29.15 16.35
C MET A 1 4.07 29.73 17.70
N ASP A 2 5.03 29.12 18.38
CA ASP A 2 5.67 29.81 19.47
C ASP A 2 6.63 30.83 18.85
N LYS A 3 6.25 32.10 18.90
CA LYS A 3 7.01 33.20 18.28
C LYS A 3 8.35 33.45 18.98
N ALA A 4 8.57 32.89 20.18
CA ALA A 4 9.79 33.09 20.95
C ALA A 4 10.90 32.08 20.62
N LEU A 5 10.55 30.88 20.15
CA LEU A 5 11.49 29.78 19.89
C LEU A 5 11.70 29.47 18.40
N GLY A 6 10.89 30.04 17.51
CA GLY A 6 10.97 29.79 16.06
C GLY A 6 10.38 28.44 15.62
N GLU A 7 9.63 27.77 16.52
CA GLU A 7 9.04 26.46 16.24
C GLU A 7 7.67 26.56 15.55
N ALA A 8 7.53 25.79 14.47
CA ALA A 8 6.27 25.56 13.77
C ALA A 8 5.75 24.14 14.04
N LYS A 9 4.47 24.03 14.39
CA LYS A 9 3.78 22.74 14.58
C LYS A 9 2.82 22.50 13.42
N LEU A 10 2.95 21.36 12.76
CA LEU A 10 2.01 20.88 11.77
C LEU A 10 0.97 19.98 12.45
N VAL A 11 -0.30 20.18 12.12
CA VAL A 11 -1.42 19.40 12.65
C VAL A 11 -2.34 19.04 11.50
N ALA A 12 -2.60 17.74 11.33
CA ALA A 12 -3.58 17.29 10.36
C ALA A 12 -4.99 17.69 10.81
N LYS A 13 -5.76 18.33 9.92
CA LYS A 13 -7.15 18.71 10.20
C LYS A 13 -8.15 17.57 10.00
N LYS A 14 -7.73 16.53 9.30
CA LYS A 14 -8.48 15.31 8.99
C LYS A 14 -7.55 14.12 9.14
N GLU A 15 -8.13 12.94 9.22
CA GLU A 15 -7.38 11.69 9.17
C GLU A 15 -6.52 11.62 7.90
N LEU A 16 -5.29 11.14 8.10
CA LEU A 16 -4.37 10.83 7.02
C LEU A 16 -4.65 9.39 6.61
N ASN A 17 -4.72 9.14 5.30
CA ASN A 17 -4.98 7.83 4.75
C ASN A 17 -4.11 7.70 3.49
N CYS A 18 -3.23 6.70 3.47
CA CYS A 18 -2.20 6.55 2.45
C CYS A 18 -2.84 6.18 1.10
N GLU A 19 -3.85 5.31 1.14
CA GLU A 19 -4.61 4.79 0.01
C GLU A 19 -5.28 5.92 -0.78
N LYS A 20 -5.71 6.98 -0.10
CA LYS A 20 -6.26 8.20 -0.71
C LYS A 20 -5.18 9.20 -1.11
N ARG A 21 -4.17 9.42 -0.25
CA ARG A 21 -3.13 10.41 -0.52
C ARG A 21 -1.83 10.13 0.24
N LYS A 22 -0.82 9.68 -0.52
CA LYS A 22 0.51 9.30 -0.03
C LYS A 22 1.39 10.47 0.41
N ALA A 23 1.19 11.67 -0.15
CA ALA A 23 2.10 12.79 0.06
C ALA A 23 1.45 14.18 0.01
N TYR A 24 2.06 15.11 0.73
CA TYR A 24 1.75 16.53 0.72
C TYR A 24 3.01 17.34 0.43
N LYS A 25 2.84 18.42 -0.31
CA LYS A 25 3.90 19.37 -0.65
C LYS A 25 3.36 20.78 -0.49
N PHE A 26 4.07 21.62 0.24
CA PHE A 26 3.73 23.02 0.42
C PHE A 26 4.98 23.83 0.76
N ASP A 27 4.93 25.12 0.45
CA ASP A 27 6.02 26.05 0.73
C ASP A 27 5.72 26.82 2.01
N ILE A 28 6.78 27.09 2.78
CA ILE A 28 6.73 27.95 3.97
C ILE A 28 7.72 29.10 3.80
N ALA A 29 7.35 30.26 4.36
CA ALA A 29 8.24 31.42 4.46
C ALA A 29 8.11 32.02 5.86
N ALA A 30 9.21 32.58 6.35
CA ALA A 30 9.18 33.42 7.55
C ALA A 30 8.77 34.84 7.16
N VAL A 31 7.96 35.49 7.99
CA VAL A 31 7.56 36.89 7.80
C VAL A 31 8.13 37.70 8.96
N GLY A 32 8.96 38.69 8.63
CA GLY A 32 9.56 39.61 9.59
C GLY A 32 8.56 40.62 10.14
N CYS A 33 8.93 41.29 11.24
CA CYS A 33 8.11 42.36 11.83
C CYS A 33 7.96 43.58 10.90
N ASP A 34 8.89 43.74 9.97
CA ASP A 34 8.88 44.74 8.90
C ASP A 34 7.98 44.35 7.71
N GLY A 35 7.37 43.16 7.76
CA GLY A 35 6.50 42.65 6.71
C GLY A 35 7.24 42.03 5.53
N LEU A 36 8.58 41.96 5.56
CA LEU A 36 9.35 41.28 4.53
C LEU A 36 9.32 39.76 4.76
N SER A 37 9.13 39.01 3.67
CA SER A 37 9.17 37.55 3.69
C SER A 37 10.57 37.04 3.36
N SER A 38 10.95 35.91 3.95
CA SER A 38 12.11 35.14 3.50
C SER A 38 11.86 34.50 2.13
N GLU A 39 12.91 33.92 1.56
CA GLU A 39 12.76 32.93 0.49
C GLU A 39 11.89 31.76 0.96
N ASN A 40 11.17 31.16 0.01
CA ASN A 40 10.32 30.00 0.26
C ASN A 40 11.16 28.74 0.46
N VAL A 41 10.76 27.92 1.43
CA VAL A 41 11.28 26.56 1.63
C VAL A 41 10.17 25.56 1.41
N THR A 42 10.42 24.57 0.55
CA THR A 42 9.46 23.50 0.27
C THR A 42 9.55 22.39 1.31
N VAL A 43 8.41 22.07 1.91
CA VAL A 43 8.25 20.92 2.82
C VAL A 43 7.60 19.77 2.05
N HIS A 44 8.19 18.58 2.19
CA HIS A 44 7.64 17.33 1.69
C HIS A 44 7.21 16.46 2.88
N LEU A 45 5.95 16.06 2.90
CA LEU A 45 5.42 15.14 3.90
C LEU A 45 4.97 13.86 3.20
N THR A 46 5.34 12.73 3.78
CA THR A 46 4.87 11.39 3.38
C THR A 46 3.94 10.86 4.47
N VAL A 47 2.83 10.27 4.06
CA VAL A 47 1.92 9.55 4.96
C VAL A 47 2.45 8.13 5.10
N GLU A 48 2.67 7.69 6.34
CA GLU A 48 3.04 6.30 6.61
C GLU A 48 1.85 5.38 6.35
N ASP A 49 2.14 4.26 5.71
CA ASP A 49 1.16 3.24 5.39
C ASP A 49 0.83 2.36 6.60
N MET A 50 -0.39 1.84 6.64
CA MET A 50 -0.87 0.88 7.63
C MET A 50 -1.51 -0.30 6.90
N ASN A 51 -1.35 -1.52 7.43
CA ASN A 51 -2.04 -2.68 6.88
C ASN A 51 -3.52 -2.64 7.29
N GLU A 52 -4.37 -2.14 6.41
CA GLU A 52 -5.81 -1.97 6.60
C GLU A 52 -6.61 -3.00 5.80
N PHE A 53 -6.06 -3.48 4.70
CA PHE A 53 -6.66 -4.45 3.80
C PHE A 53 -5.99 -5.82 3.96
N ALA A 54 -6.71 -6.85 3.54
CA ALA A 54 -6.19 -8.21 3.44
C ALA A 54 -6.25 -8.64 1.98
N PRO A 55 -5.39 -9.59 1.55
CA PRO A 55 -5.45 -10.11 0.20
C PRO A 55 -6.80 -10.73 -0.14
N GLU A 56 -7.36 -10.36 -1.28
CA GLU A 56 -8.59 -10.92 -1.83
C GLU A 56 -8.32 -11.57 -3.18
N PHE A 57 -8.80 -12.80 -3.37
CA PHE A 57 -8.70 -13.45 -4.67
C PHE A 57 -9.49 -12.68 -5.74
N VAL A 58 -8.89 -12.52 -6.92
CA VAL A 58 -9.51 -11.80 -8.06
C VAL A 58 -10.80 -12.49 -8.52
N GLN A 59 -10.88 -13.81 -8.38
CA GLN A 59 -12.08 -14.59 -8.67
C GLN A 59 -12.56 -15.34 -7.43
N GLU A 60 -13.88 -15.38 -7.23
CA GLU A 60 -14.49 -16.20 -6.17
C GLU A 60 -14.29 -17.71 -6.41
N THR A 61 -14.11 -18.12 -7.66
CA THR A 61 -13.94 -19.53 -8.03
C THR A 61 -13.06 -19.65 -9.27
N TYR A 62 -12.05 -20.50 -9.18
CA TYR A 62 -11.18 -20.89 -10.28
C TYR A 62 -11.52 -22.33 -10.68
N SER A 63 -11.70 -22.57 -11.98
CA SER A 63 -12.03 -23.90 -12.52
C SER A 63 -11.18 -24.19 -13.74
N ALA A 64 -10.69 -25.42 -13.84
CA ALA A 64 -9.95 -25.92 -14.98
C ALA A 64 -10.30 -27.39 -15.19
N ASP A 65 -10.33 -27.81 -16.46
CA ASP A 65 -10.50 -29.21 -16.85
C ASP A 65 -9.14 -29.80 -17.22
N VAL A 66 -8.91 -31.05 -16.82
CA VAL A 66 -7.68 -31.79 -17.10
C VAL A 66 -8.01 -33.15 -17.72
N ASP A 67 -7.15 -33.59 -18.63
CA ASP A 67 -7.25 -34.92 -19.22
C ASP A 67 -6.67 -35.97 -18.24
N GLU A 68 -7.37 -37.10 -18.07
CA GLU A 68 -6.80 -38.26 -17.39
C GLU A 68 -5.54 -38.75 -18.11
N ASP A 69 -4.61 -39.35 -17.35
CA ASP A 69 -3.32 -39.88 -17.83
C ASP A 69 -2.36 -38.85 -18.45
N ARG A 70 -2.61 -37.55 -18.24
CA ARG A 70 -1.74 -36.47 -18.70
C ARG A 70 -1.17 -35.66 -17.54
N LEU A 71 0.14 -35.41 -17.59
CA LEU A 71 0.81 -34.50 -16.68
C LEU A 71 0.82 -33.09 -17.26
N TYR A 72 0.53 -32.11 -16.39
CA TYR A 72 0.56 -30.70 -16.71
C TYR A 72 1.57 -30.00 -15.82
N ASP A 73 2.39 -29.13 -16.41
CA ASP A 73 3.32 -28.28 -15.64
C ASP A 73 2.57 -27.15 -14.91
N LYS A 74 1.44 -26.71 -15.48
CA LYS A 74 0.57 -25.66 -14.94
C LYS A 74 -0.87 -25.96 -15.33
N ILE A 75 -1.79 -25.93 -14.35
CA ILE A 75 -3.21 -26.24 -14.54
C ILE A 75 -4.03 -24.95 -14.52
N VAL A 76 -3.93 -24.20 -13.43
CA VAL A 76 -4.61 -22.93 -13.21
C VAL A 76 -3.66 -21.99 -12.49
N GLN A 77 -3.83 -20.69 -12.71
CA GLN A 77 -3.14 -19.62 -12.00
C GLN A 77 -4.18 -18.91 -11.16
N VAL A 78 -3.96 -18.82 -9.85
CA VAL A 78 -4.76 -17.93 -8.99
C VAL A 78 -4.06 -16.59 -8.82
N GLU A 79 -4.83 -15.56 -8.49
CA GLU A 79 -4.32 -14.21 -8.28
C GLU A 79 -5.09 -13.58 -7.13
N ALA A 80 -4.40 -12.88 -6.25
CA ALA A 80 -4.99 -12.09 -5.19
C ALA A 80 -4.43 -10.67 -5.21
N ASP A 81 -5.30 -9.71 -4.90
CA ASP A 81 -4.97 -8.30 -4.79
C ASP A 81 -5.12 -7.86 -3.34
N ASP A 82 -4.19 -7.04 -2.87
CA ASP A 82 -4.29 -6.31 -1.61
C ASP A 82 -4.22 -4.81 -1.90
N ASN A 83 -5.14 -4.05 -1.31
CA ASN A 83 -5.36 -2.64 -1.61
C ASN A 83 -4.60 -1.68 -0.70
N ASP A 84 -3.71 -2.19 0.16
CA ASP A 84 -2.81 -1.36 0.96
C ASP A 84 -1.90 -0.47 0.09
N CYS A 85 -1.52 0.69 0.62
CA CYS A 85 -0.90 1.74 -0.16
C CYS A 85 0.55 1.45 -0.60
N SER A 86 1.27 0.60 0.12
CA SER A 86 2.67 0.27 -0.12
C SER A 86 2.88 -1.23 -0.33
N ALA A 87 3.87 -1.56 -1.17
CA ALA A 87 4.29 -2.95 -1.41
C ALA A 87 4.56 -3.73 -0.12
N LYS A 88 5.03 -3.05 0.94
CA LYS A 88 5.26 -3.71 2.24
C LYS A 88 4.01 -4.42 2.77
N PHE A 89 2.83 -3.87 2.53
CA PHE A 89 1.57 -4.41 3.02
C PHE A 89 0.68 -4.97 1.90
N SER A 90 0.83 -4.50 0.67
CA SER A 90 0.07 -5.00 -0.48
C SER A 90 0.67 -6.23 -1.16
N ASP A 91 1.92 -6.61 -0.86
CA ASP A 91 2.56 -7.75 -1.53
C ASP A 91 2.02 -9.10 -1.02
N ILE A 92 1.62 -9.97 -1.95
CA ILE A 92 1.17 -11.33 -1.64
C ILE A 92 2.37 -12.25 -1.37
N CYS A 93 2.47 -12.75 -0.15
CA CYS A 93 3.65 -13.49 0.30
C CYS A 93 3.62 -15.00 -0.06
N LYS A 94 2.43 -15.61 -0.09
CA LYS A 94 2.28 -17.07 -0.25
C LYS A 94 0.85 -17.45 -0.62
N TYR A 95 0.72 -18.46 -1.47
CA TYR A 95 -0.51 -19.23 -1.66
C TYR A 95 -0.42 -20.62 -1.03
N GLU A 96 -1.56 -21.18 -0.61
CA GLU A 96 -1.61 -22.48 0.05
C GLU A 96 -2.93 -23.21 -0.26
N ILE A 97 -2.83 -24.49 -0.60
CA ILE A 97 -3.99 -25.39 -0.71
C ILE A 97 -4.23 -25.97 0.68
N LEU A 98 -5.39 -25.70 1.26
CA LEU A 98 -5.74 -26.15 2.62
C LEU A 98 -6.16 -27.64 2.67
N THR A 99 -6.56 -28.21 1.55
CA THR A 99 -6.95 -29.62 1.43
C THR A 99 -5.76 -30.49 1.05
N ASN A 100 -5.31 -31.34 1.97
CA ASN A 100 -4.10 -32.16 1.79
C ASN A 100 -4.32 -33.49 1.04
N ASP A 101 -5.55 -33.82 0.67
CA ASP A 101 -5.91 -35.15 0.15
C ASP A 101 -5.92 -35.23 -1.40
N GLN A 102 -5.20 -34.33 -2.08
CA GLN A 102 -5.23 -34.20 -3.54
C GLN A 102 -3.81 -34.14 -4.14
N PRO A 103 -3.61 -34.62 -5.38
CA PRO A 103 -2.29 -34.66 -6.03
C PRO A 103 -1.85 -33.31 -6.63
N PHE A 104 -2.32 -32.18 -6.08
CA PHE A 104 -2.03 -30.84 -6.60
C PHE A 104 -1.15 -30.05 -5.63
N ALA A 105 -0.31 -29.18 -6.19
CA ALA A 105 0.51 -28.23 -5.47
C ALA A 105 0.31 -26.83 -6.03
N ILE A 106 0.56 -25.83 -5.21
CA ILE A 106 0.55 -24.42 -5.58
C ILE A 106 1.91 -23.83 -5.22
N ASP A 107 2.46 -23.00 -6.09
CA ASP A 107 3.70 -22.27 -5.84
C ASP A 107 3.42 -20.87 -5.29
N GLN A 108 4.46 -20.03 -5.20
CA GLN A 108 4.32 -18.66 -4.69
C GLN A 108 3.76 -17.69 -5.73
N GLU A 109 3.76 -18.07 -7.00
CA GLU A 109 3.20 -17.25 -8.07
C GLU A 109 1.70 -17.45 -8.16
N GLY A 110 1.18 -18.64 -7.82
CA GLY A 110 -0.26 -18.96 -7.75
C GLY A 110 -0.71 -19.98 -8.77
#